data_AF-A0A656GMR7-F1
#
_entry.id   AF-A0A656GMR7-F1
#
_cell.length_a   1.000
_cell.length_b   1.000
_cell.length_c   1.000
_cell.angle_alpha   90.00
_cell.angle_beta   90.00
_cell.angle_gamma   90.00
#
_symmetry.space_group_name_H-M   'P 1'
#
loop_
_entity.id
_entity.type
_entity.pdbx_description
1 polymer ?
#
loop_
_entity_poly.entity_id
_entity_poly.type
_entity_poly.pdbx_seq_one_letter_code
_entity_poly.pdbx_strand_id
1 'polypeptide(L)' 'MDANQGLADEPQPYRAGVQIVLPDLLTQTEEVIQLWG' A
#
# COMPACT_ATOMS: atom_id res chain seq x y z
N MET A 1 -5.37 8.84 12.65
CA MET A 1 -5.50 7.41 12.96
C MET A 1 -4.42 6.72 12.17
N ASP A 2 -3.44 6.14 12.84
CA ASP A 2 -2.39 5.39 12.17
C ASP A 2 -2.94 4.00 11.86
N ALA A 3 -3.30 3.76 10.60
CA ALA A 3 -3.81 2.47 10.17
C ALA A 3 -2.78 1.37 10.49
N ASN A 4 -3.26 0.20 10.93
CA ASN A 4 -2.43 -0.97 11.26
C ASN A 4 -1.45 -0.78 12.44
N GLN A 5 -1.73 0.11 13.40
CA GLN A 5 -0.92 0.23 14.62
C GLN A 5 -0.73 -1.13 15.31
N GLY A 6 0.53 -1.51 15.60
CA GLY A 6 0.89 -2.78 16.22
C GLY A 6 0.99 -3.98 15.27
N LEU A 7 0.63 -3.84 13.98
CA LEU A 7 0.73 -4.93 13.00
C LEU A 7 2.18 -5.37 12.75
N ALA A 8 3.14 -4.45 12.88
CA ALA A 8 4.57 -4.75 12.72
C ALA A 8 5.15 -5.62 13.84
N ASP A 9 4.57 -5.55 15.04
CA ASP A 9 4.98 -6.33 16.20
C ASP A 9 4.30 -7.72 16.24
N GLU A 10 3.27 -7.95 15.41
CA GLU A 10 2.57 -9.23 15.32
C GLU A 10 3.47 -10.28 14.61
N PRO A 11 3.71 -11.46 15.22
CA PRO A 11 4.57 -12.48 14.66
C PRO A 11 4.03 -13.04 13.35
N GLN A 12 4.93 -13.29 12.40
CA GLN A 12 4.61 -13.96 11.14
C GLN A 12 4.63 -15.48 11.32
N PRO A 13 3.70 -16.23 10.67
CA PRO A 13 2.64 -15.75 9.79
C PRO A 13 1.47 -15.12 10.57
N TYR A 14 0.84 -14.08 9.98
CA TYR A 14 -0.33 -13.44 10.60
C TYR A 14 -1.44 -14.46 10.91
N ARG A 15 -2.08 -14.31 12.07
CA ARG A 15 -3.25 -15.11 12.44
C ARG A 15 -4.41 -14.86 11.46
N ALA A 16 -5.27 -15.86 11.31
CA ALA A 16 -6.49 -15.71 10.52
C ALA A 16 -7.37 -14.58 11.06
N GLY A 17 -8.00 -13.81 10.16
CA GLY A 17 -8.90 -12.72 10.52
C GLY A 17 -8.24 -11.39 10.87
N VAL A 18 -6.91 -11.25 10.74
CA VAL A 18 -6.24 -9.95 10.80
C VAL A 18 -6.71 -9.08 9.62
N GLN A 19 -7.17 -7.86 9.91
CA GLN A 19 -7.51 -6.85 8.91
C GLN A 19 -6.30 -5.95 8.67
N ILE A 20 -5.78 -5.97 7.44
CA ILE A 20 -4.70 -5.10 6.99
C ILE A 20 -5.32 -4.03 6.09
N VAL A 21 -5.30 -2.78 6.54
CA VAL A 21 -5.81 -1.65 5.77
C VAL A 21 -4.69 -1.15 4.86
N LEU A 22 -4.88 -1.31 3.54
CA LEU A 22 -3.95 -0.76 2.56
C LEU A 22 -4.24 0.73 2.35
N PRO A 23 -3.20 1.55 2.10
CA PRO A 23 -3.40 2.95 1.76
C PRO A 23 -3.99 3.07 0.35
N ASP A 24 -4.72 4.16 0.11
CA ASP A 24 -5.05 4.54 -1.26
C ASP A 24 -3.76 4.93 -2.00
N LEU A 25 -3.60 4.40 -3.21
CA LEU A 25 -2.53 4.81 -4.11
C LEU A 25 -3.11 5.79 -5.13
N LEU A 26 -2.39 6.89 -5.36
CA LEU A 26 -2.71 7.77 -6.47
C LEU A 26 -2.53 7.00 -7.77
N THR A 27 -3.53 7.06 -8.65
CA THR A 27 -3.43 6.52 -10.00
C THR A 27 -2.29 7.22 -10.71
N GLN A 28 -1.31 6.47 -11.20
CA GLN A 28 -0.26 7.04 -12.04
C GLN A 28 -0.91 7.52 -13.35
N THR A 29 -0.75 8.80 -13.65
CA THR A 29 -1.08 9.32 -14.97
C THR A 29 0.01 8.89 -15.92
N GLU A 30 -0.34 8.13 -16.97
CA GLU A 30 0.58 7.86 -18.06
C GLU A 30 0.79 9.14 -18.85
N GLU A 31 1.95 9.78 -18.68
CA GLU A 31 2.36 10.91 -19.50
C GLU A 31 3.06 10.38 -20.75
N VAL A 32 2.46 10.60 -21.92
CA VAL A 32 3.09 10.27 -23.20
C VAL A 32 4.17 11.31 -23.48
N ILE A 33 5.41 10.99 -23.11
CA ILE A 33 6.57 11.81 -23.43
C ILE A 33 6.96 11.54 -24.89
N GLN A 34 6.86 12.54 -25.75
CA GLN A 34 7.51 12.49 -27.06
C GLN A 34 9.00 12.76 -26.89
N LEU A 35 9.83 11.79 -27.28
CA LEU A 35 11.27 12.00 -27.46
C LEU A 35 11.51 12.58 -28.86
N TRP A 36 12.59 13.35 -29.02
CA TRP A 36 12.94 14.22 -30.16
C TRP A 36 12.32 13.78 -31.50
N GLY A 37 11.45 14.65 -32.04
CA GLY A 37 10.83 14.48 -33.36
C GLY A 37 11.75 14.77 -34.53
#